data_AF-A0A1G9YZZ8-F1
#
_entry.id   AF-A0A1G9YZZ8-F1
#
_cell.length_a   1.000
_cell.length_b   1.000
_cell.length_c   1.000
_cell.angle_alpha   90.00
_cell.angle_beta   90.00
_cell.angle_gamma   90.00
#
_symmetry.space_group_name_H-M   'P 1'
#
loop_
_entity.id
_entity.type
_entity.pdbx_description
1 polymer ?
#
loop_
_entity_poly.entity_id
_entity_poly.type
_entity_poly.pdbx_seq_one_letter_code
_entity_poly.pdbx_strand_id
1 'polypeptide(L)'
;MSGRVLGALAARHDLGEANTLEEAVLAHLGPTADAHDVEAIVNEYLEALNAVLDPVGLYIEDDEVFADGRVDVEDVNTEIDDAFFRVDLAVIAARHWR
;
A
#
# COMPACT_ATOMS: atom_id res chain seq x y z
N MET A 1 2.16 17.62 7.00
CA MET A 1 0.81 17.76 7.59
C MET A 1 0.71 16.74 8.72
N SER A 2 -0.03 17.01 9.80
CA SER A 2 -0.17 16.06 10.92
C SER A 2 -1.44 15.22 10.74
N GLY A 3 -1.34 14.12 10.00
CA GLY A 3 -2.43 13.14 9.88
C GLY A 3 -2.68 12.41 11.20
N ARG A 4 -3.90 11.93 11.41
CA ARG A 4 -4.23 11.05 12.53
C ARG A 4 -3.87 9.61 12.14
N VAL A 5 -3.01 8.97 12.93
CA VAL A 5 -2.75 7.52 12.82
C VAL A 5 -4.04 6.75 13.07
N LEU A 6 -4.45 5.96 12.09
CA LEU A 6 -5.59 5.07 12.20
C LEU A 6 -5.14 3.67 12.66
N GLY A 7 -3.91 3.27 12.35
CA GLY A 7 -3.27 2.04 12.82
C GLY A 7 -2.50 1.33 11.71
N ALA A 8 -1.95 0.16 12.03
CA ALA A 8 -1.19 -0.65 11.09
C ALA A 8 -2.04 -1.09 9.88
N LEU A 9 -1.41 -1.10 8.70
CA LEU A 9 -2.01 -1.52 7.43
C LEU A 9 -2.53 -2.96 7.49
N ALA A 10 -1.74 -3.88 8.05
CA ALA A 10 -2.12 -5.29 8.20
C ALA A 10 -3.35 -5.52 9.11
N ALA A 11 -3.72 -4.53 9.94
CA ALA A 11 -4.94 -4.59 10.74
C ALA A 11 -6.18 -4.09 9.99
N ARG A 12 -5.97 -3.49 8.81
CA ARG A 12 -7.00 -2.82 8.00
C ARG A 12 -7.23 -3.51 6.66
N HIS A 13 -6.23 -4.21 6.14
CA HIS A 13 -6.28 -4.95 4.89
C HIS A 13 -5.64 -6.33 5.04
N ASP A 14 -6.18 -7.32 4.33
CA ASP A 14 -5.62 -8.66 4.27
C ASP A 14 -4.43 -8.69 3.29
N LEU A 15 -3.22 -8.63 3.83
CA LEU A 15 -1.98 -8.78 3.07
C LEU A 15 -1.61 -10.27 2.83
N GLY A 16 -2.51 -11.21 3.13
CA GLY A 16 -2.25 -12.64 3.08
C GLY A 16 -1.38 -13.09 4.27
N GLU A 17 -0.28 -13.80 3.98
CA GLU A 17 0.68 -14.24 5.00
C GLU A 17 1.71 -13.14 5.39
N ALA A 18 1.66 -11.97 4.73
CA ALA A 18 2.58 -10.86 4.94
C ALA A 18 2.13 -9.92 6.07
N ASN A 19 3.10 -9.41 6.84
CA ASN A 19 2.87 -8.43 7.91
C ASN A 19 3.19 -7.00 7.47
N THR A 20 3.96 -6.84 6.39
CA THR A 20 4.35 -5.54 5.82
C THR A 20 4.11 -5.53 4.31
N LEU A 21 4.06 -4.33 3.72
CA LEU A 21 3.95 -4.19 2.26
C LEU A 21 5.17 -4.79 1.56
N GLU A 22 6.36 -4.65 2.14
CA GLU A 22 7.60 -5.25 1.63
C GLU A 22 7.53 -6.78 1.59
N GLU A 23 7.03 -7.42 2.66
CA GLU A 23 6.83 -8.88 2.69
C GLU A 23 5.84 -9.33 1.62
N ALA A 24 4.77 -8.57 1.39
CA ALA A 24 3.78 -8.88 0.36
C ALA A 24 4.39 -8.78 -1.06
N VAL A 25 5.20 -7.74 -1.31
CA VAL A 25 5.93 -7.58 -2.58
C VAL A 25 6.95 -8.71 -2.76
N LEU A 26 7.74 -9.03 -1.73
CA LEU A 26 8.72 -10.11 -1.79
C LEU A 26 8.05 -11.47 -2.05
N ALA A 27 6.92 -11.75 -1.41
CA ALA A 27 6.13 -12.96 -1.65
C ALA A 27 5.63 -13.05 -3.10
N HIS A 28 5.29 -11.91 -3.71
CA HIS A 28 4.87 -11.85 -5.11
C HIS A 28 6.03 -12.05 -6.09
N LEU A 29 7.17 -11.39 -5.87
CA LEU A 29 8.33 -11.45 -6.76
C LEU A 29 9.11 -12.77 -6.63
N GLY A 30 9.01 -13.42 -5.48
CA GLY A 30 9.71 -14.65 -5.17
C GLY A 30 11.14 -14.45 -4.64
N PRO A 31 11.82 -15.55 -4.24
CA PRO A 31 13.05 -15.51 -3.46
C PRO A 31 14.31 -15.04 -4.23
N THR A 32 14.17 -14.71 -5.51
CA THR A 32 15.28 -14.30 -6.39
C THR A 32 15.27 -12.81 -6.72
N ALA A 33 14.33 -12.04 -6.18
CA ALA A 33 14.28 -10.59 -6.38
C ALA A 33 15.47 -9.91 -5.69
N ASP A 34 16.09 -8.94 -6.37
CA ASP A 34 17.13 -8.09 -5.76
C ASP A 34 16.44 -7.15 -4.74
N ALA A 35 17.11 -6.87 -3.63
CA ALA A 35 16.62 -5.91 -2.63
C ALA A 35 16.37 -4.53 -3.23
N HIS A 36 17.17 -4.11 -4.22
CA HIS A 36 16.97 -2.84 -4.91
C HIS A 36 15.68 -2.81 -5.74
N ASP A 37 15.35 -3.93 -6.40
CA ASP A 37 14.11 -4.05 -7.18
C ASP A 37 12.89 -4.07 -6.26
N VAL A 38 13.00 -4.75 -5.10
CA VAL A 38 11.93 -4.79 -4.08
C VAL A 38 11.63 -3.39 -3.57
N GLU A 39 12.65 -2.62 -3.15
CA GLU A 39 12.46 -1.26 -2.63
C GLU A 39 11.83 -0.33 -3.68
N ALA A 40 12.29 -0.41 -4.94
CA ALA A 40 11.73 0.40 -6.04
C ALA A 40 10.26 0.05 -6.32
N ILE A 41 9.91 -1.24 -6.33
CA ILE A 41 8.55 -1.72 -6.55
C ILE A 41 7.64 -1.34 -5.37
N VAL A 42 8.10 -1.49 -4.13
CA VAL A 42 7.36 -1.09 -2.92
C VAL A 42 7.05 0.41 -2.98
N ASN A 43 8.02 1.24 -3.32
CA ASN A 43 7.81 2.69 -3.42
C ASN A 43 6.82 3.06 -4.53
N GLU A 44 6.94 2.52 -5.75
CA GLU A 44 5.97 2.79 -6.83
C GLU A 44 4.57 2.26 -6.47
N TYR A 45 4.49 1.12 -5.79
CA TYR A 45 3.22 0.55 -5.34
C TYR A 45 2.56 1.42 -4.27
N LEU A 46 3.34 1.88 -3.29
CA LEU A 46 2.87 2.78 -2.24
C LEU A 46 2.42 4.13 -2.82
N GLU A 47 3.17 4.71 -3.75
CA GLU A 47 2.78 5.93 -4.46
C GLU A 47 1.46 5.76 -5.22
N ALA A 48 1.28 4.62 -5.91
CA ALA A 48 0.06 4.33 -6.63
C ALA A 48 -1.15 4.14 -5.70
N LEU A 49 -0.97 3.45 -4.56
CA LEU A 49 -2.01 3.33 -3.52
C LEU A 49 -2.39 4.70 -2.95
N ASN A 50 -1.39 5.50 -2.58
CA ASN A 50 -1.60 6.84 -2.06
C ASN A 50 -2.28 7.78 -3.07
N ALA A 51 -2.02 7.64 -4.37
CA ALA A 51 -2.72 8.39 -5.39
C ALA A 51 -4.23 8.09 -5.45
N VAL A 52 -4.65 6.88 -5.07
CA VAL A 52 -6.06 6.48 -4.98
C VAL A 52 -6.69 6.91 -3.66
N LEU A 53 -5.93 6.90 -2.57
CA LEU A 53 -6.39 7.23 -1.21
C LEU A 53 -6.41 8.73 -0.89
N ASP A 54 -5.51 9.53 -1.49
CA ASP A 54 -5.40 10.98 -1.26
C ASP A 54 -6.73 11.74 -1.49
N PRO A 55 -7.52 11.46 -2.55
CA PRO A 55 -8.81 12.11 -2.77
C PRO A 55 -9.83 11.93 -1.64
N VAL A 56 -9.76 10.81 -0.91
CA VAL A 56 -10.61 10.52 0.25
C VAL A 56 -9.96 10.93 1.58
N GLY A 57 -8.77 11.52 1.54
CA GLY A 57 -8.03 12.00 2.70
C GLY A 57 -7.30 10.91 3.47
N LEU A 58 -7.05 9.74 2.86
CA LEU A 58 -6.29 8.66 3.44
C LEU A 58 -4.91 8.57 2.79
N TYR A 59 -3.92 8.09 3.54
CA TYR A 59 -2.61 7.74 2.99
C TYR A 59 -1.93 6.68 3.86
N ILE A 60 -0.95 5.99 3.27
CA ILE A 60 -0.13 4.96 3.89
C ILE A 60 1.31 5.47 3.93
N GLU A 61 1.95 5.36 5.10
CA GLU A 61 3.35 5.70 5.34
C GLU A 61 3.89 4.73 6.40
N ASP A 62 5.08 4.15 6.17
CA ASP A 62 5.73 3.22 7.11
C ASP A 62 4.82 2.07 7.62
N ASP A 63 4.06 1.44 6.72
CA ASP A 63 3.05 0.40 7.02
C ASP A 63 1.91 0.85 7.97
N GLU A 64 1.75 2.15 8.19
CA GLU A 64 0.66 2.75 8.96
C GLU A 64 -0.31 3.51 8.04
N VAL A 65 -1.60 3.41 8.35
CA VAL A 65 -2.66 4.18 7.67
C VAL A 65 -2.92 5.46 8.44
N PHE A 66 -2.93 6.57 7.73
CA PHE A 66 -3.21 7.89 8.24
C PHE A 66 -4.46 8.49 7.58
N ALA A 67 -5.14 9.36 8.32
CA ALA A 67 -6.16 10.25 7.81
C ALA A 67 -5.68 11.70 7.89
N ASP A 68 -5.68 12.42 6.78
CA ASP A 68 -5.71 13.88 6.80
C ASP A 68 -7.10 14.30 7.29
N GLY A 69 -7.20 15.34 8.12
CA GLY A 69 -8.37 15.69 8.95
C GLY A 69 -9.68 16.04 8.22
N ARG A 70 -9.79 15.70 6.93
CA ARG A 70 -10.94 15.83 6.03
C ARG A 70 -11.76 14.54 5.89
N VAL A 71 -11.33 13.43 6.49
CA VAL A 71 -12.01 12.11 6.40
C VAL A 71 -13.34 12.12 7.17
N ASP A 72 -14.45 12.06 6.43
CA ASP A 72 -15.79 11.66 6.90
C ASP A 72 -16.18 10.33 6.24
N VAL A 73 -15.24 9.38 6.21
CA VAL A 73 -15.42 8.09 5.55
C VAL A 73 -15.96 7.13 6.61
N GLU A 74 -17.24 6.77 6.48
CA GLU A 74 -17.92 5.81 7.37
C GLU A 74 -17.30 4.41 7.30
N ASP A 75 -16.49 4.12 6.26
CA ASP A 75 -15.83 2.83 6.09
C ASP A 75 -14.41 2.94 5.48
N VAL A 76 -13.43 3.27 6.34
CA VAL A 76 -12.01 3.35 5.96
C VAL A 76 -11.48 2.04 5.37
N ASN A 77 -11.98 0.89 5.82
CA ASN A 77 -11.49 -0.40 5.34
C ASN A 77 -11.93 -0.62 3.88
N THR A 78 -13.16 -0.26 3.54
CA THR A 78 -13.67 -0.35 2.15
C THR A 78 -12.84 0.50 1.19
N GLU A 79 -12.44 1.72 1.56
CA GLU A 79 -11.59 2.57 0.70
C GLU A 79 -10.17 2.01 0.54
N ILE A 80 -9.62 1.41 1.60
CA ILE A 80 -8.32 0.72 1.52
C ILE A 80 -8.43 -0.48 0.59
N ASP A 81 -9.43 -1.35 0.78
CA ASP A 81 -9.65 -2.53 -0.06
C ASP A 81 -9.85 -2.16 -1.54
N ASP A 82 -10.59 -1.08 -1.82
CA ASP A 82 -10.76 -0.55 -3.19
C ASP A 82 -9.44 -0.03 -3.77
N ALA A 83 -8.59 0.64 -3.00
CA ALA A 83 -7.26 1.05 -3.45
C ALA A 83 -6.39 -0.15 -3.83
N PHE A 84 -6.33 -1.19 -2.98
CA PHE A 84 -5.60 -2.44 -3.26
C PHE A 84 -6.18 -3.20 -4.45
N PHE A 85 -7.50 -3.17 -4.65
CA PHE A 85 -8.12 -3.77 -5.82
C PHE A 85 -7.78 -3.03 -7.13
N ARG A 86 -7.64 -1.70 -7.08
CA ARG A 86 -7.36 -0.86 -8.25
C ARG A 86 -5.89 -0.86 -8.67
N VAL A 87 -4.98 -0.99 -7.72
CA VAL A 87 -3.54 -0.97 -7.99
C VAL A 87 -3.02 -2.39 -8.15
N ASP A 88 -2.64 -2.73 -9.37
CA ASP A 88 -2.13 -4.07 -9.69
C ASP A 88 -0.60 -4.14 -9.50
N LEU A 89 -0.19 -4.83 -8.44
CA LEU A 89 1.23 -5.08 -8.14
C LEU A 89 1.96 -5.83 -9.26
N ALA A 90 1.30 -6.77 -9.95
CA ALA A 90 1.92 -7.52 -11.03
C ALA A 90 2.26 -6.62 -12.23
N VAL A 91 1.39 -5.63 -12.52
CA VAL A 91 1.64 -4.64 -13.57
C VAL A 91 2.82 -3.73 -13.21
N ILE A 92 2.95 -3.34 -11.94
CA ILE A 92 4.10 -2.54 -11.47
C ILE A 92 5.38 -3.36 -11.53
N ALA A 93 5.38 -4.56 -10.93
CA ALA A 93 6.52 -5.47 -10.93
C ALA A 93 7.05 -5.75 -12.36
N ALA A 94 6.15 -5.99 -13.32
CA ALA A 94 6.52 -6.24 -14.71
C ALA A 94 7.26 -5.06 -15.39
N ARG A 95 7.13 -3.83 -14.90
CA ARG A 95 7.85 -2.66 -15.44
C ARG A 95 9.31 -2.62 -14.99
N HIS A 96 9.62 -3.17 -13.82
CA HIS A 96 10.96 -3.19 -13.22
C HIS A 96 11.83 -4.33 -13.75
N TRP A 97 11.24 -5.36 -14.34
CA TRP A 97 11.97 -6.51 -14.93
C TRP A 97 12.50 -6.29 -16.36
N ARG A 98 12.70 -5.03 -16.78
CA ARG A 98 13.19 -4.65 -18.12
C ARG A 98 14.63 -4.20 -18.12
#